data_AF-F9VZK9-F1
#
_entry.id   AF-F9VZK9-F1
#
_cell.length_a   1.000
_cell.length_b   1.000
_cell.length_c   1.000
_cell.angle_alpha   90.00
_cell.angle_beta   90.00
_cell.angle_gamma   90.00
#
_symmetry.space_group_name_H-M   'P 1'
#
loop_
_entity.id
_entity.type
_entity.pdbx_description
1 polymer ?
#
loop_
_entity_poly.entity_id
_entity_poly.type
_entity_poly.pdbx_seq_one_letter_code
_entity_poly.pdbx_strand_id
1 'polypeptide(L)'
;MLNVGDSEIGRLELQPGWRWSVDVKPVAGTELCEAPHFQYHVAGTLHIVMADGTEFDAGPGQITSLPSGHDAWVVGDEPVVTVDFYGASNYAKPH
;
A
#
# COMPACT_ATOMS: atom_id res chain seq x y z
N MET A 1 -11.40 7.30 -4.44
CA MET A 1 -10.97 6.82 -5.77
C MET A 1 -11.30 7.89 -6.78
N LEU A 2 -10.35 8.22 -7.65
CA LEU A 2 -10.53 9.12 -8.79
C LEU A 2 -10.00 8.42 -10.04
N ASN A 3 -10.78 8.43 -11.11
CA ASN A 3 -10.31 7.98 -12.42
C ASN A 3 -9.58 9.12 -13.12
N VAL A 4 -8.33 8.87 -13.50
CA VAL A 4 -7.49 9.80 -14.26
C VAL A 4 -7.02 9.07 -15.52
N GLY A 5 -7.65 9.38 -16.65
CA GLY A 5 -7.51 8.56 -17.86
C GLY A 5 -8.01 7.13 -17.61
N ASP A 6 -7.19 6.14 -17.97
CA ASP A 6 -7.45 4.71 -17.77
C ASP A 6 -6.86 4.17 -16.45
N SER A 7 -6.47 5.05 -15.53
CA SER A 7 -5.88 4.67 -14.24
C SER A 7 -6.76 5.12 -13.08
N GLU A 8 -6.81 4.26 -12.06
CA GLU A 8 -7.52 4.54 -10.83
C GLU A 8 -6.53 4.97 -9.75
N ILE A 9 -6.77 6.13 -9.15
CA ILE A 9 -5.93 6.67 -8.08
C ILE A 9 -6.73 6.65 -6.78
N GLY A 10 -6.16 5.99 -5.77
CA GLY A 10 -6.69 5.87 -4.42
C GLY A 10 -5.98 6.79 -3.43
N ARG A 11 -6.71 7.22 -2.40
CA ARG A 11 -6.12 7.74 -1.17
C ARG A 11 -6.45 6.75 -0.08
N LEU A 12 -5.42 6.23 0.59
CA LEU A 12 -5.58 5.40 1.77
C LEU A 12 -5.26 6.23 3.00
N GLU A 13 -6.06 6.05 4.04
CA GLU A 13 -5.80 6.59 5.37
C GLU A 13 -5.91 5.45 6.37
N LEU A 14 -4.80 5.13 7.02
CA LEU A 14 -4.66 3.98 7.91
C LEU A 14 -4.40 4.52 9.32
N GLN A 15 -5.26 4.15 10.25
CA GLN A 15 -5.21 4.68 11.62
C GLN A 15 -4.14 3.96 12.45
N PRO A 16 -3.62 4.59 13.53
CA PRO A 16 -2.76 3.92 14.50
C PRO A 16 -3.35 2.58 14.97
N GLY A 17 -2.52 1.55 15.01
CA GLY A 17 -2.92 0.18 15.33
C GLY A 17 -3.44 -0.64 14.14
N TRP A 18 -3.66 -0.02 12.97
CA TRP A 18 -4.01 -0.75 11.76
C TRP A 18 -2.88 -1.68 11.31
N ARG A 19 -3.24 -2.91 10.93
CA ARG A 19 -2.35 -3.90 10.31
C ARG A 19 -3.11 -4.73 9.28
N TRP A 20 -2.55 -4.90 8.10
CA TRP A 20 -3.20 -5.65 7.01
C TRP A 20 -3.62 -7.06 7.44
N SER A 21 -2.73 -7.83 8.07
CA SER A 21 -3.03 -9.20 8.52
C SER A 21 -4.05 -9.31 9.66
N VAL A 22 -4.40 -8.20 10.31
CA VAL A 22 -5.41 -8.14 11.37
C VAL A 22 -6.74 -7.62 10.80
N ASP A 23 -6.70 -6.50 10.10
CA ASP A 23 -7.89 -5.73 9.74
C ASP A 23 -8.44 -6.08 8.35
N VAL A 24 -7.56 -6.49 7.41
CA VAL A 24 -7.94 -6.72 6.01
C VAL A 24 -7.99 -8.20 5.67
N LYS A 25 -7.04 -8.99 6.17
CA LYS A 25 -6.98 -10.45 5.97
C LYS A 25 -8.31 -11.19 6.17
N PRO A 26 -9.11 -10.93 7.23
CA PRO A 26 -10.39 -11.63 7.43
C PRO A 26 -11.41 -11.39 6.30
N VAL A 27 -11.31 -10.25 5.61
CA VAL A 27 -12.19 -9.87 4.50
C VAL A 27 -11.61 -10.31 3.16
N ALA A 28 -10.29 -10.17 2.98
CA ALA A 28 -9.59 -10.53 1.75
C ALA A 28 -9.48 -12.05 1.54
N GLY A 29 -9.41 -12.83 2.63
CA GLY A 29 -9.28 -14.29 2.57
C GLY A 29 -7.89 -14.78 2.13
N THR A 30 -6.89 -13.90 2.07
CA THR A 30 -5.50 -14.21 1.72
C THR A 30 -4.59 -14.06 2.94
N GLU A 31 -3.42 -14.71 2.93
CA GLU A 31 -2.46 -14.63 4.05
C GLU A 31 -1.66 -13.32 4.07
N LEU A 32 -1.45 -12.73 2.89
CA LEU A 32 -0.77 -11.45 2.66
C LEU A 32 -1.59 -10.59 1.69
N CYS A 33 -1.29 -9.29 1.64
CA CYS A 33 -1.84 -8.40 0.62
C CYS A 33 -1.34 -8.85 -0.75
N GLU A 34 -2.25 -9.26 -1.62
CA GLU A 34 -1.93 -9.67 -2.98
C GLU A 34 -2.07 -8.54 -4.01
N ALA A 35 -2.60 -7.39 -3.59
CA ALA A 35 -2.75 -6.23 -4.45
C ALA A 35 -1.39 -5.55 -4.67
N PRO A 36 -0.97 -5.32 -5.93
CA PRO A 36 0.22 -4.53 -6.20
C PRO A 36 -0.04 -3.04 -5.94
N HIS A 37 0.88 -2.39 -5.23
CA HIS A 37 0.78 -0.98 -4.87
C HIS A 37 1.93 -0.16 -5.44
N PHE A 38 1.63 1.06 -5.89
CA PHE A 38 2.65 2.07 -6.21
C PHE A 38 2.24 3.36 -5.52
N GLN A 39 2.90 3.66 -4.40
CA GLN A 39 2.39 4.61 -3.42
C GLN A 39 3.36 5.76 -3.21
N TYR A 40 2.82 6.97 -3.12
CA TYR A 40 3.48 8.10 -2.50
C TYR A 40 2.98 8.27 -1.06
N HIS A 41 3.91 8.37 -0.11
CA HIS A 41 3.61 8.49 1.32
C HIS A 41 3.52 9.95 1.73
N VAL A 42 2.33 10.36 2.15
CA VAL A 42 2.02 11.77 2.48
C VAL A 42 2.28 12.07 3.95
N ALA A 43 1.88 11.17 4.86
CA ALA A 43 1.96 11.34 6.31
C ALA A 43 2.09 9.97 7.00
N GLY A 44 2.57 9.95 8.25
CA GLY A 44 2.79 8.75 9.05
C GLY A 44 3.85 7.81 8.48
N THR A 45 4.09 6.68 9.16
CA THR A 45 5.04 5.64 8.74
C THR A 45 4.36 4.28 8.68
N LEU A 46 4.51 3.58 7.56
CA LEU A 46 4.17 2.17 7.40
C LEU A 46 5.43 1.33 7.58
N HIS A 47 5.36 0.32 8.43
CA HIS A 47 6.29 -0.80 8.35
C HIS A 47 5.72 -1.85 7.41
N ILE A 48 6.57 -2.39 6.52
CA ILE A 48 6.19 -3.32 5.45
C ILE A 48 7.08 -4.55 5.54
N VAL A 49 6.44 -5.72 5.46
CA VAL A 49 7.11 -7.04 5.43
C VAL A 49 6.69 -7.78 4.17
N MET A 50 7.65 -8.02 3.29
CA MET A 50 7.46 -8.78 2.06
C MET A 50 7.44 -10.29 2.34
N ALA A 51 6.83 -11.06 1.43
CA ALA A 51 6.75 -12.52 1.54
C ALA A 51 8.13 -13.22 1.60
N ASP A 52 9.19 -12.60 1.06
CA ASP A 52 10.57 -13.11 1.11
C ASP A 52 11.30 -12.77 2.43
N GLY A 53 10.63 -12.07 3.35
CA GLY A 53 11.19 -11.61 4.62
C GLY A 53 11.94 -10.29 4.54
N THR A 54 11.94 -9.59 3.40
CA THR A 54 12.45 -8.21 3.32
C THR A 54 11.54 -7.28 4.11
N GLU A 55 12.11 -6.46 4.98
CA GLU A 55 11.38 -5.54 5.85
C GLU A 55 11.92 -4.12 5.72
N PHE A 56 11.03 -3.13 5.71
CA PHE A 56 11.41 -1.73 5.68
C PHE A 56 10.28 -0.80 6.15
N ASP A 57 10.67 0.38 6.60
CA ASP A 57 9.75 1.47 6.92
C ASP A 57 9.64 2.43 5.72
N ALA A 58 8.42 2.88 5.44
CA ALA A 58 8.10 3.90 4.46
C ALA A 58 7.34 5.05 5.14
N GLY A 59 7.93 6.25 5.09
CA GLY A 59 7.40 7.46 5.71
C GLY A 59 7.26 8.62 4.72
N PRO A 60 6.96 9.84 5.21
CA PRO A 60 6.56 10.96 4.37
C PRO A 60 7.61 11.35 3.32
N GLY A 61 7.15 11.57 2.09
CA GLY A 61 8.00 11.93 0.95
C GLY A 61 8.60 10.76 0.18
N GLN A 62 8.45 9.52 0.67
CA GLN A 62 8.96 8.32 0.00
C GLN A 62 7.95 7.74 -1.00
N ILE A 63 8.48 6.95 -1.94
CA ILE A 63 7.69 6.18 -2.91
C ILE A 63 7.97 4.69 -2.68
N THR A 64 6.92 3.87 -2.64
CA THR A 64 7.04 2.41 -2.57
C THR A 64 6.44 1.75 -3.81
N SER A 65 7.11 0.72 -4.32
CA SER A 65 6.54 -0.24 -5.27
C SER A 65 6.46 -1.58 -4.56
N LEU A 66 5.24 -1.99 -4.22
CA LEU A 66 4.98 -3.23 -3.48
C LEU A 66 4.36 -4.25 -4.44
N PRO A 67 5.10 -5.30 -4.85
CA PRO A 67 4.48 -6.41 -5.54
C PRO A 67 3.50 -7.14 -4.62
N SER A 68 2.69 -8.01 -5.23
CA SER A 68 1.84 -8.95 -4.51
C SER A 68 2.65 -9.75 -3.48
N GLY A 69 2.12 -9.87 -2.26
CA GLY A 69 2.73 -10.61 -1.16
C GLY A 69 3.46 -9.71 -0.16
N HIS A 70 2.70 -8.99 0.66
CA HIS A 70 3.23 -8.24 1.81
C HIS A 70 2.20 -8.08 2.94
N ASP A 71 2.69 -7.93 4.17
CA ASP A 71 1.94 -7.39 5.30
C ASP A 71 2.43 -5.96 5.56
N ALA A 72 1.58 -5.13 6.16
CA ALA A 72 1.95 -3.76 6.48
C ALA A 72 1.17 -3.27 7.71
N TRP A 73 1.77 -2.39 8.49
CA TRP A 73 1.10 -1.77 9.64
C TRP A 73 1.60 -0.36 9.92
N VAL A 74 0.72 0.43 10.53
CA VAL A 74 1.05 1.79 10.97
C VAL A 74 2.00 1.72 12.17
N VAL A 75 3.10 2.44 12.10
CA VAL A 75 4.04 2.63 13.20
C VAL A 75 3.78 3.98 13.87
N GLY A 76 3.67 3.96 15.20
CA GLY A 76 3.46 5.17 16.00
C GLY A 76 1.99 5.53 16.18
N ASP A 77 1.74 6.81 16.45
CA ASP A 77 0.45 7.39 16.82
C ASP A 77 -0.12 8.37 15.77
N GLU A 78 0.59 8.56 14.64
CA GLU A 78 0.13 9.35 13.50
C GLU A 78 -0.53 8.44 12.45
N PRO A 79 -1.72 8.79 11.92
CA PRO A 79 -2.30 8.09 10.79
C PRO A 79 -1.37 8.11 9.57
N VAL A 80 -1.25 6.97 8.88
CA VAL A 80 -0.60 6.93 7.58
C VAL A 80 -1.57 7.42 6.51
N VAL A 81 -1.09 8.31 5.64
CA VAL A 81 -1.82 8.73 4.44
C VAL A 81 -0.97 8.41 3.21
N THR A 82 -1.51 7.64 2.28
CA THR A 82 -0.86 7.37 0.99
C THR A 82 -1.74 7.78 -0.19
N VAL A 83 -1.09 8.17 -1.28
CA VAL A 83 -1.71 8.24 -2.61
C VAL A 83 -1.21 7.04 -3.39
N ASP A 84 -2.14 6.17 -3.77
CA ASP A 84 -1.86 4.94 -4.48
C ASP A 84 -2.30 5.05 -5.92
N PHE A 85 -1.36 4.82 -6.83
CA PHE A 85 -1.60 4.91 -8.27
C PHE A 85 -2.02 3.57 -8.87
N TYR A 86 -2.34 2.57 -8.03
CA TYR A 86 -2.77 1.23 -8.38
C TYR A 86 -1.89 0.60 -9.46
N GLY A 87 -0.83 -0.11 -9.05
CA GLY A 87 0.04 -0.86 -9.95
C GLY A 87 0.33 -0.15 -11.28
N ALA A 88 0.91 1.06 -11.23
CA ALA A 88 1.20 1.97 -12.35
C ALA A 88 1.97 1.31 -13.52
N SER A 89 1.31 0.43 -14.28
CA SER A 89 1.94 -0.51 -15.21
C SER A 89 1.05 -0.82 -16.42
N ASN A 90 0.40 0.21 -16.97
CA ASN A 90 -0.17 0.16 -18.32
C ASN A 90 0.67 0.93 -19.35
N TYR A 91 1.84 1.46 -18.97
CA TYR A 91 2.75 2.07 -19.94
C TYR A 91 3.17 1.04 -20.99
N ALA A 92 2.93 1.36 -22.27
CA ALA A 92 3.24 0.54 -23.44
C ALA A 92 2.46 -0.80 -23.59
N LYS A 93 1.33 -0.99 -22.89
CA LYS A 93 0.42 -2.10 -23.24
C LYS A 93 -0.38 -1.73 -24.50
N PRO A 94 -0.36 -2.57 -25.56
CA PRO A 94 -1.29 -2.40 -26.68
C PRO A 94 -2.73 -2.71 -26.21
N HIS A 95 -3.69 -1.93 -26.74
CA HIS A 95 -5.12 -2.19 -26.56
C HIS A 95 -5.52 -3.52 -27.20
#